data_AF-A0AA38HL99-F1
#
_entry.id   AF-A0AA38HL99-F1
#
_cell.length_a   1.000
_cell.length_b   1.000
_cell.length_c   1.000
_cell.angle_alpha   90.00
_cell.angle_beta   90.00
_cell.angle_gamma   90.00
#
_symmetry.space_group_name_H-M   'P 1'
#
loop_
_entity.id
_entity.type
_entity.pdbx_description
1 polymer ?
#
loop_
_entity_poly.entity_id
_entity_poly.type
_entity_poly.pdbx_seq_one_letter_code
_entity_poly.pdbx_strand_id
1 'polypeptide(L)'
;MEASKVGMALLGLVLGMIAGIDMGGPINKIASFGATAMIAVDGGKAMGCAAASFAIAPMGAGIATQIFRKKFKDDQGLGVNATILGFMGISEGAIPFAAKYT
;
A
#
# COMPACT_ATOMS: atom_id res chain seq x y z
N MET A 1 7.56 -11.98 23.76
CA MET A 1 7.45 -10.50 23.87
C MET A 1 6.13 -10.09 23.23
N GLU A 2 5.11 -9.80 24.04
CA GLU A 2 3.81 -9.35 23.54
C GLU A 2 3.93 -7.89 23.15
N ALA A 3 3.82 -7.59 21.84
CA ALA A 3 3.83 -6.22 21.38
C ALA A 3 2.55 -5.55 21.89
N SER A 4 2.69 -4.43 22.61
CA SER A 4 1.55 -3.60 23.00
C SER A 4 0.66 -3.33 21.78
N LYS A 5 -0.65 -3.55 21.91
CA LYS A 5 -1.64 -3.30 20.84
C LYS A 5 -1.53 -1.87 20.29
N VAL A 6 -1.24 -0.91 21.17
CA VAL A 6 -1.01 0.50 20.82
C VAL A 6 0.24 0.67 19.96
N GLY A 7 1.31 -0.08 20.27
CA GLY A 7 2.55 -0.08 19.49
C GLY A 7 2.37 -0.63 18.07
N MET A 8 1.58 -1.70 17.92
CA MET A 8 1.27 -2.27 16.59
C MET A 8 0.37 -1.34 15.76
N ALA A 9 -0.59 -0.66 16.38
CA ALA A 9 -1.42 0.33 15.70
C ALA A 9 -0.60 1.54 15.22
N LEU A 10 0.30 2.05 16.06
CA LEU A 10 1.25 3.11 15.71
C LEU A 10 2.18 2.67 14.57
N LEU A 11 2.72 1.46 14.65
CA LEU A 11 3.58 0.89 13.60
C LEU A 11 2.83 0.80 12.27
N GLY A 12 1.60 0.28 12.27
CA GLY A 12 0.77 0.22 11.08
C GLY A 12 0.45 1.61 10.50
N LEU A 13 0.17 2.59 11.36
CA LEU A 13 -0.07 3.97 10.93
C LEU A 13 1.16 4.60 10.28
N VAL A 14 2.35 4.43 10.88
CA VAL A 14 3.61 4.94 10.32
C VAL A 14 3.95 4.27 9.00
N LEU A 15 3.88 2.94 8.93
CA LEU A 15 4.14 2.19 7.69
C LEU A 15 3.10 2.48 6.61
N GLY A 16 1.85 2.75 6.99
CA GLY A 16 0.80 3.22 6.10
C GLY A 16 1.10 4.60 5.49
N MET A 17 1.55 5.54 6.31
CA MET A 17 1.97 6.86 5.83
C MET A 17 3.16 6.74 4.88
N ILE A 18 4.18 5.94 5.23
CA ILE A 18 5.34 5.71 4.37
C ILE A 18 4.92 5.11 3.02
N ALA A 19 4.09 4.06 3.05
CA ALA A 19 3.59 3.37 1.85
C ALA A 19 2.98 4.32 0.81
N GLY A 20 2.33 5.39 1.27
CA GLY A 20 1.67 6.38 0.43
C GLY A 20 2.58 7.47 -0.17
N ILE A 21 3.84 7.59 0.27
CA ILE A 21 4.70 8.72 -0.17
C ILE A 21 5.15 8.55 -1.61
N ASP A 22 5.73 7.40 -1.96
CA ASP A 22 6.40 7.21 -3.25
C ASP A 22 5.95 5.96 -4.02
N MET A 23 4.87 5.30 -3.58
CA MET A 23 4.19 4.21 -4.28
C MET A 23 5.13 3.10 -4.80
N GLY A 24 6.21 2.81 -4.06
CA GLY A 24 7.23 1.80 -4.43
C GLY A 24 8.63 2.37 -4.68
N GLY A 25 8.81 3.67 -4.46
CA GLY A 25 10.09 4.36 -4.58
C GLY A 25 11.09 4.05 -3.45
N PRO A 26 12.16 4.86 -3.32
CA PRO A 26 13.24 4.63 -2.37
C PRO A 26 12.79 4.54 -0.90
N ILE A 27 11.82 5.33 -0.49
CA ILE A 27 11.31 5.37 0.90
C ILE A 27 10.58 4.05 1.20
N ASN A 28 9.71 3.58 0.30
CA ASN A 28 9.07 2.28 0.45
C ASN A 28 10.07 1.13 0.47
N LYS A 29 11.12 1.17 -0.36
CA LYS A 29 12.16 0.13 -0.37
C LYS A 29 12.93 0.05 0.94
N ILE A 30 13.29 1.20 1.52
CA ILE A 30 13.96 1.25 2.83
C ILE A 30 13.03 0.70 3.92
N ALA A 31 11.76 1.08 3.91
CA ALA A 31 10.78 0.59 4.88
C ALA A 31 10.56 -0.93 4.77
N SER A 32 10.39 -1.46 3.56
CA SER A 32 10.27 -2.90 3.29
C SER A 32 11.50 -3.67 3.74
N PHE A 33 12.70 -3.15 3.48
CA PHE A 33 13.95 -3.77 3.91
C PHE A 33 14.04 -3.80 5.44
N GLY A 34 13.75 -2.68 6.10
CA GLY A 34 13.72 -2.60 7.56
C GLY A 34 12.69 -3.56 8.18
N ALA A 35 11.48 -3.62 7.61
CA ALA A 35 10.44 -4.53 8.06
C ALA A 35 10.80 -6.01 7.85
N THR A 36 11.49 -6.32 6.75
CA THR A 36 12.01 -7.68 6.45
C THR A 36 13.11 -8.07 7.44
N ALA A 37 14.01 -7.15 7.79
CA ALA A 37 15.07 -7.40 8.77
C ALA A 37 14.51 -7.73 10.16
N MET A 38 13.32 -7.24 10.49
CA MET A 38 12.65 -7.50 11.77
C MET A 38 11.98 -8.87 11.84
N ILE A 39 11.85 -9.63 10.74
CA ILE A 39 11.16 -10.94 10.72
C ILE A 39 11.70 -11.89 11.79
N ALA A 40 13.03 -11.99 11.92
CA ALA A 40 13.68 -12.86 12.91
C ALA A 40 13.50 -12.38 14.36
N VAL A 41 13.14 -11.11 14.56
CA VAL A 41 13.02 -10.46 15.88
C VAL A 41 11.58 -10.44 16.37
N ASP A 42 10.64 -10.03 15.51
CA ASP A 42 9.24 -9.78 15.88
C ASP A 42 8.26 -10.83 15.32
N GLY A 43 8.77 -11.83 14.60
CA GLY A 43 7.97 -12.88 13.96
C GLY A 43 7.27 -12.41 12.69
N GLY A 44 7.74 -11.34 12.06
CA GLY A 44 7.19 -10.79 10.82
C GLY A 44 6.02 -9.83 11.03
N LYS A 45 5.84 -9.30 12.25
CA LYS A 45 4.76 -8.36 12.56
C LYS A 45 4.93 -7.05 11.79
N ALA A 46 6.12 -6.47 11.81
CA ALA A 46 6.43 -5.28 11.02
C ALA A 46 6.25 -5.52 9.51
N MET A 47 6.73 -6.67 9.02
CA MET A 47 6.57 -7.04 7.61
C MET A 47 5.10 -7.22 7.22
N GLY A 48 4.29 -7.84 8.08
CA GLY A 48 2.85 -7.97 7.88
C GLY A 48 2.15 -6.60 7.79
N CYS A 49 2.51 -5.65 8.65
CA CYS A 49 2.01 -4.28 8.58
C CYS A 49 2.43 -3.57 7.29
N ALA A 50 3.69 -3.70 6.88
CA ALA A 50 4.20 -3.10 5.64
C ALA A 50 3.54 -3.71 4.38
N ALA A 51 3.42 -5.03 4.32
CA ALA A 51 2.77 -5.71 3.21
C ALA A 51 1.29 -5.31 3.08
N ALA A 52 0.58 -5.20 4.21
CA ALA A 52 -0.80 -4.74 4.22
C ALA A 52 -0.94 -3.29 3.73
N SER A 53 0.02 -2.40 4.04
CA SER A 53 -0.07 -1.00 3.63
C SER A 53 0.15 -0.78 2.13
N PHE A 54 1.00 -1.57 1.47
CA PHE A 54 1.28 -1.41 0.03
C PHE A 54 0.08 -1.65 -0.87
N ALA A 55 -0.84 -2.53 -0.46
CA ALA A 55 -2.06 -2.81 -1.21
C ALA A 55 -3.08 -1.67 -1.17
N ILE A 56 -3.03 -0.78 -0.17
CA ILE A 56 -4.12 0.16 0.12
C ILE A 56 -4.32 1.18 -1.00
N ALA A 57 -3.24 1.83 -1.47
CA ALA A 57 -3.33 2.84 -2.52
C ALA A 57 -3.87 2.27 -3.86
N PRO A 58 -3.32 1.18 -4.43
CA PRO A 58 -3.80 0.62 -5.69
C PRO A 58 -5.20 0.01 -5.56
N MET A 59 -5.55 -0.60 -4.41
CA MET A 59 -6.93 -1.04 -4.17
C MET A 59 -7.91 0.13 -4.07
N GLY A 60 -7.52 1.22 -3.40
CA GLY A 60 -8.32 2.44 -3.34
C GLY A 60 -8.60 3.02 -4.73
N ALA A 61 -7.58 3.05 -5.60
CA ALA A 61 -7.74 3.47 -6.99
C ALA A 61 -8.69 2.54 -7.77
N GLY A 62 -8.51 1.22 -7.66
CA GLY A 62 -9.37 0.23 -8.32
C GLY A 62 -10.83 0.29 -7.85
N ILE A 63 -11.07 0.46 -6.56
CA ILE A 63 -12.41 0.63 -6.00
C ILE A 63 -13.03 1.96 -6.47
N ALA A 64 -12.24 3.04 -6.52
CA ALA A 64 -12.72 4.33 -6.97
C ALA A 64 -13.22 4.29 -8.42
N THR A 65 -12.60 3.50 -9.32
CA THR A 65 -13.10 3.38 -10.70
C THR A 65 -14.45 2.68 -10.79
N GLN A 66 -14.74 1.76 -9.86
CA GLN A 66 -16.00 1.03 -9.80
C GLN A 66 -17.12 1.84 -9.14
N ILE A 67 -16.80 2.66 -8.14
CA ILE A 67 -17.79 3.52 -7.47
C ILE A 67 -18.10 4.75 -8.33
N PHE A 68 -17.07 5.44 -8.85
CA PHE A 68 -17.21 6.67 -9.61
C PHE A 68 -17.08 6.45 -11.12
N ARG A 69 -17.81 5.47 -11.67
CA ARG A 69 -17.71 5.03 -13.08
C ARG A 69 -17.81 6.16 -14.11
N LYS A 70 -18.60 7.21 -13.83
CA LYS A 70 -18.73 8.38 -14.71
C LYS A 70 -17.44 9.20 -14.79
N LYS A 71 -16.74 9.34 -13.67
CA LYS A 71 -15.46 10.08 -13.59
C LYS A 71 -14.33 9.29 -14.25
N PHE A 72 -14.30 7.97 -14.03
CA PHE A 72 -13.24 7.08 -14.51
C PHE A 72 -13.66 6.25 -15.73
N LYS A 73 -14.53 6.79 -16.60
CA LYS A 73 -15.08 6.04 -17.74
C LYS A 73 -14.00 5.51 -18.69
N ASP A 74 -12.94 6.31 -18.89
CA ASP A 74 -11.83 6.00 -19.80
C ASP A 74 -10.70 5.22 -19.10
N ASP A 75 -10.78 5.07 -17.77
CA ASP A 75 -9.74 4.45 -16.93
C ASP A 75 -10.19 3.15 -16.27
N GLN A 76 -11.27 2.53 -16.76
CA GLN A 76 -11.75 1.25 -16.21
C GLN A 76 -10.67 0.15 -16.29
N GLY A 77 -9.92 0.09 -17.39
CA GLY A 77 -8.79 -0.84 -17.55
C GLY A 77 -7.66 -0.58 -16.55
N LEU A 78 -7.35 0.70 -16.29
CA LEU A 78 -6.38 1.07 -15.25
C LEU A 78 -6.88 0.67 -13.86
N GLY A 79 -8.18 0.77 -13.60
CA GLY A 79 -8.76 0.37 -12.30
C GLY A 79 -8.68 -1.14 -12.06
N VAL A 80 -8.90 -1.94 -13.09
CA VAL A 80 -8.70 -3.40 -13.02
C VAL A 80 -7.22 -3.72 -12.76
N ASN A 81 -6.30 -3.08 -13.50
CA ASN A 81 -4.87 -3.27 -13.29
C ASN A 81 -4.43 -2.89 -11.87
N ALA A 82 -4.88 -1.74 -11.37
CA ALA A 82 -4.60 -1.30 -10.00
C ALA A 82 -5.15 -2.30 -8.96
N THR A 83 -6.35 -2.84 -9.18
CA THR A 83 -6.91 -3.87 -8.30
C THR A 83 -6.04 -5.13 -8.25
N ILE A 84 -5.59 -5.63 -9.41
CA ILE A 84 -4.73 -6.82 -9.50
C ILE A 84 -3.39 -6.56 -8.81
N LEU A 85 -2.75 -5.43 -9.09
CA LEU A 85 -1.49 -5.04 -8.47
C LEU A 85 -1.63 -4.88 -6.95
N GLY A 86 -2.75 -4.33 -6.48
CA GLY A 86 -3.06 -4.26 -5.05
C GLY A 86 -3.13 -5.62 -4.38
N PHE A 87 -3.77 -6.62 -5.01
CA PHE A 87 -3.77 -8.00 -4.49
C PHE A 87 -2.38 -8.64 -4.46
N MET A 88 -1.47 -8.21 -5.34
CA MET A 88 -0.08 -8.66 -5.36
C MET A 88 0.82 -7.89 -4.38
N GLY A 89 0.28 -6.88 -3.67
CA GLY A 89 1.06 -6.01 -2.78
C GLY A 89 1.97 -5.03 -3.52
N ILE A 90 1.65 -4.70 -4.77
CA ILE A 90 2.42 -3.79 -5.64
C ILE A 90 1.75 -2.42 -5.61
N SER A 91 2.36 -1.46 -4.91
CA SER A 91 1.82 -0.11 -4.71
C SER A 91 1.82 0.76 -5.96
N GLU A 92 2.65 0.43 -6.95
CA GLU A 92 2.87 1.17 -8.20
C GLU A 92 1.61 1.26 -9.06
N GLY A 93 0.64 0.34 -8.85
CA GLY A 93 -0.65 0.39 -9.53
C GLY A 93 -1.44 1.67 -9.30
N ALA A 94 -1.11 2.44 -8.25
CA ALA A 94 -1.71 3.73 -7.95
C ALA A 94 -1.07 4.91 -8.72
N ILE A 95 0.15 4.79 -9.24
CA ILE A 95 0.89 5.90 -9.87
C ILE A 95 0.10 6.56 -11.02
N PRO A 96 -0.51 5.81 -11.97
CA PRO A 96 -1.27 6.44 -13.06
C PRO A 96 -2.46 7.26 -12.57
N PHE A 97 -3.08 6.85 -11.46
CA PHE A 97 -4.19 7.57 -10.85
C PHE A 97 -3.71 8.83 -10.14
N ALA A 98 -2.60 8.73 -9.40
CA ALA A 98 -2.01 9.87 -8.73
C ALA A 98 -1.60 10.97 -9.72
N ALA A 99 -1.00 10.60 -10.85
CA ALA A 99 -0.59 11.56 -11.88
C ALA A 99 -1.77 12.22 -12.62
N LYS A 100 -2.91 11.53 -12.74
CA LYS A 100 -4.05 12.00 -13.55
C LYS A 100 -5.13 12.73 -12.73
N TYR A 101 -5.21 12.48 -11.43
CA TYR A 101 -6.35 12.90 -10.59
C TYR A 101 -5.98 13.59 -9.27
N THR A 102 -4.69 13.88 -9.06
CA THR A 102 -4.17 14.67 -7.93
C THR A 102 -3.49 15.91 -8.46
#